data_AF-A0A944EZT1-F1
#
_entry.id   AF-A0A944EZT1-F1
#
_cell.length_a   1.000
_cell.length_b   1.000
_cell.length_c   1.000
_cell.angle_alpha   90.00
_cell.angle_beta   90.00
_cell.angle_gamma   90.00
#
_symmetry.space_group_name_H-M   'P 1'
#
loop_
_entity.id
_entity.type
_entity.pdbx_description
1 polymer ?
#
loop_
_entity_poly.entity_id
_entity_poly.type
_entity_poly.pdbx_seq_one_letter_code
_entity_poly.pdbx_strand_id
1 'polypeptide(L)'
;MEGSRSEAATDFADILDRLGGPLGLIFPLVLVGCLCVYGRWRSGLFVFVACVVANLLVVLPLKSAVDRPRPPQPLVLVNDGSYPSGQVFTAVALVMVVAVVLVRPDVRRWWWAFGGVYVATMMWSRVWLHAQWLSDTVAGAMAGIGTCLLLWRAFAPLLEREAVRAAANRLW
;
A
#
# COMPACT_ATOMS: atom_id res chain seq x y z
N MET A 1 28.10 9.48 19.55
CA MET A 1 26.63 9.66 19.57
C MET A 1 26.00 9.48 18.19
N GLU A 2 26.73 9.63 17.08
CA GLU A 2 26.20 9.36 15.73
C GLU A 2 25.88 7.87 15.49
N GLY A 3 26.70 6.94 15.99
CA GLY A 3 26.46 5.49 15.84
C GLY A 3 25.13 5.00 16.44
N SER A 4 24.73 5.52 17.60
CA SER A 4 23.44 5.15 18.23
C SER A 4 22.23 5.70 17.46
N ARG A 5 22.36 6.87 16.82
CA ARG A 5 21.28 7.45 16.00
C ARG A 5 21.13 6.71 14.67
N SER A 6 22.24 6.27 14.07
CA SER A 6 22.20 5.45 12.85
C SER A 6 21.66 4.04 13.11
N GLU A 7 21.97 3.44 14.26
CA GLU A 7 21.39 2.15 14.66
C GLU A 7 19.87 2.24 14.85
N ALA A 8 19.39 3.21 15.64
CA ALA A 8 17.96 3.41 15.85
C ALA A 8 17.19 3.69 14.54
N ALA A 9 17.78 4.46 13.63
CA ALA A 9 17.19 4.72 12.32
C ALA A 9 17.13 3.46 11.44
N THR A 10 18.14 2.60 11.54
CA THR A 10 18.20 1.34 10.78
C THR A 10 17.20 0.32 11.32
N ASP A 11 17.10 0.15 12.64
CA ASP A 11 16.09 -0.70 13.28
C ASP A 11 14.67 -0.26 12.90
N PHE A 12 14.41 1.04 12.92
CA PHE A 12 13.12 1.59 12.53
C PHE A 12 12.82 1.36 11.03
N ALA A 13 13.84 1.51 10.18
CA ALA A 13 13.71 1.23 8.75
C ALA A 13 13.45 -0.26 8.48
N ASP A 14 14.06 -1.17 9.24
CA ASP A 14 13.83 -2.62 9.16
C ASP A 14 12.43 -3.02 9.60
N ILE A 15 11.88 -2.38 10.64
CA ILE A 15 10.48 -2.57 11.03
C ILE A 15 9.55 -2.17 9.88
N LEU A 16 9.83 -1.05 9.23
CA LEU A 16 9.07 -0.59 8.06
C LEU A 16 9.23 -1.52 6.85
N ASP A 17 10.42 -2.10 6.65
CA ASP A 17 10.64 -3.11 5.61
C ASP A 17 9.77 -4.36 5.82
N ARG A 18 9.69 -4.86 7.06
CA ARG A 18 8.82 -5.98 7.42
C ARG A 18 7.34 -5.63 7.28
N LEU A 19 6.96 -4.40 7.64
CA LEU A 19 5.61 -3.88 7.46
C LEU A 19 5.21 -3.79 5.98
N GLY A 20 6.13 -3.38 5.11
CA GLY A 20 5.86 -3.27 3.68
C GLY A 20 5.97 -4.61 2.94
N GLY A 21 6.78 -5.54 3.45
CA GLY A 21 7.04 -6.86 2.87
C GLY A 21 5.95 -7.87 3.20
N PRO A 22 6.20 -8.90 4.05
CA PRO A 22 5.23 -9.95 4.34
C PRO A 22 3.92 -9.40 4.93
N LEU A 23 4.03 -8.45 5.86
CA LEU A 23 2.86 -7.86 6.51
C LEU A 23 2.05 -6.99 5.55
N GLY A 24 2.70 -6.40 4.54
CA GLY A 24 2.06 -5.61 3.49
C GLY A 24 1.04 -6.43 2.68
N LEU A 25 1.19 -7.75 2.60
CA LEU A 25 0.21 -8.65 2.00
C LEU A 25 -0.82 -9.16 3.01
N ILE A 26 -0.38 -9.44 4.24
CA ILE A 26 -1.25 -9.97 5.30
C ILE A 26 -2.34 -8.96 5.68
N PHE A 27 -2.00 -7.67 5.85
CA PHE A 27 -2.97 -6.65 6.25
C PHE A 27 -4.14 -6.51 5.27
N PRO A 28 -3.93 -6.37 3.94
CA PRO A 28 -5.02 -6.40 2.97
C PRO A 28 -5.86 -7.67 3.05
N LEU A 29 -5.24 -8.86 3.16
CA LEU A 29 -5.97 -10.12 3.20
C LEU A 29 -6.83 -10.26 4.45
N VAL A 30 -6.32 -9.84 5.61
CA VAL A 30 -7.10 -9.78 6.86
C VAL A 30 -8.26 -8.80 6.70
N LEU A 31 -8.01 -7.62 6.13
CA LEU A 31 -9.08 -6.63 5.87
C LEU A 31 -10.15 -7.19 4.93
N VAL A 32 -9.77 -7.91 3.87
CA VAL A 32 -10.70 -8.62 2.98
C VAL A 32 -11.54 -9.63 3.77
N GLY A 33 -10.90 -10.47 4.58
CA GLY A 33 -11.57 -11.47 5.41
C GLY A 33 -12.58 -10.83 6.36
N CYS A 34 -12.19 -9.77 7.08
CA CYS A 34 -13.07 -9.02 7.95
C CYS A 34 -14.27 -8.45 7.18
N LEU A 35 -14.03 -7.79 6.04
CA LEU A 35 -15.11 -7.20 5.23
C LEU A 35 -16.09 -8.27 4.74
N CYS A 36 -15.61 -9.44 4.34
CA CYS A 36 -16.45 -10.57 3.96
C CYS A 36 -17.31 -11.08 5.13
N VAL A 37 -16.74 -11.21 6.33
CA VAL A 37 -17.48 -11.62 7.55
C VAL A 37 -18.59 -10.63 7.90
N TYR A 38 -18.35 -9.33 7.73
CA TYR A 38 -19.37 -8.28 7.94
C TYR A 38 -20.34 -8.11 6.76
N GLY A 39 -20.36 -9.02 5.79
CA GLY A 39 -21.27 -8.99 4.64
C GLY A 39 -20.92 -7.94 3.58
N ARG A 40 -19.77 -7.26 3.71
CA ARG A 40 -19.26 -6.23 2.80
C ARG A 40 -18.32 -6.80 1.74
N TRP A 41 -18.73 -7.90 1.10
CA TRP A 41 -17.87 -8.63 0.16
C TRP A 41 -17.46 -7.82 -1.07
N ARG A 42 -18.23 -6.79 -1.48
CA ARG A 42 -17.86 -5.93 -2.62
C ARG A 42 -16.71 -4.99 -2.24
N SER A 43 -16.77 -4.43 -1.04
CA SER A 43 -15.63 -3.70 -0.45
C SER A 43 -14.41 -4.63 -0.31
N GLY A 44 -14.62 -5.87 0.13
CA GLY A 44 -13.55 -6.88 0.19
C GLY A 44 -12.93 -7.15 -1.18
N LEU A 45 -13.73 -7.35 -2.22
CA LEU A 45 -13.25 -7.55 -3.59
C LEU A 45 -12.43 -6.35 -4.08
N PHE A 46 -12.88 -5.12 -3.81
CA PHE A 46 -12.12 -3.91 -4.15
C PHE A 46 -10.75 -3.88 -3.46
N VAL A 47 -10.68 -4.17 -2.15
CA VAL A 47 -9.40 -4.23 -1.41
C VAL A 47 -8.48 -5.29 -2.00
N PHE A 48 -9.01 -6.48 -2.27
CA PHE A 48 -8.25 -7.59 -2.84
C PHE A 48 -7.67 -7.23 -4.22
N VAL A 49 -8.49 -6.65 -5.10
CA VAL A 49 -8.05 -6.26 -6.43
C VAL A 49 -7.02 -5.13 -6.37
N ALA A 50 -7.25 -4.10 -5.54
CA ALA A 50 -6.37 -2.94 -5.45
C ALA A 50 -5.02 -3.21 -4.78
N CYS A 51 -4.97 -4.08 -3.76
CA CYS A 51 -3.74 -4.32 -3.02
C CYS A 51 -2.97 -5.55 -3.51
N VAL A 52 -3.66 -6.62 -3.94
CA VAL A 52 -3.04 -7.90 -4.30
C VAL A 52 -2.94 -8.04 -5.81
N VAL A 53 -4.07 -8.04 -6.51
CA VAL A 53 -4.10 -8.30 -7.97
C VAL A 53 -3.37 -7.20 -8.73
N ALA A 54 -3.61 -5.94 -8.39
CA ALA A 54 -2.96 -4.81 -9.03
C ALA A 54 -1.44 -4.81 -8.81
N ASN A 55 -0.96 -5.23 -7.64
CA ASN A 55 0.47 -5.37 -7.40
C ASN A 55 1.07 -6.43 -8.35
N LEU A 56 0.43 -7.60 -8.45
CA LEU A 56 0.87 -8.66 -9.36
C LEU A 56 0.84 -8.22 -10.83
N LEU A 57 -0.21 -7.52 -11.27
CA LEU A 57 -0.39 -7.15 -12.68
C LEU A 57 0.39 -5.90 -13.10
N VAL A 58 0.74 -5.01 -12.17
CA VAL A 58 1.45 -3.77 -12.48
C VAL A 58 2.94 -3.91 -12.13
N VAL A 59 3.26 -4.38 -10.92
CA VAL A 59 4.63 -4.39 -10.41
C VAL A 59 5.45 -5.52 -11.04
N LEU A 60 4.90 -6.73 -11.20
CA LEU A 60 5.68 -7.84 -11.75
C LEU A 60 6.10 -7.61 -13.21
N PRO A 61 5.21 -7.18 -14.13
CA PRO A 61 5.62 -6.95 -15.52
C PRO A 61 6.64 -5.81 -15.66
N LEU A 62 6.47 -4.74 -14.87
CA LEU A 62 7.42 -3.63 -14.87
C LEU A 62 8.80 -4.04 -14.32
N LYS A 63 8.82 -4.94 -13.33
CA LYS A 63 10.08 -5.53 -12.84
C LYS A 63 10.80 -6.33 -13.91
N SER A 64 10.08 -7.15 -14.67
CA SER A 64 10.68 -7.91 -15.78
C SER A 64 11.10 -7.03 -16.96
N ALA A 65 10.51 -5.85 -17.13
CA ALA A 65 10.77 -4.99 -18.28
C ALA A 65 11.97 -4.06 -18.11
N VAL A 66 12.23 -3.57 -16.89
CA VAL A 66 13.23 -2.49 -16.65
C VAL A 66 14.56 -3.05 -16.13
N ASP A 67 14.58 -4.27 -15.59
CA ASP A 67 15.75 -5.00 -15.06
C ASP A 67 16.81 -4.10 -14.40
N ARG A 68 16.34 -3.18 -13.55
CA ARG A 68 17.19 -2.14 -12.98
C ARG A 68 18.02 -2.68 -11.81
N PRO A 69 19.36 -2.54 -11.84
CA PRO A 69 20.21 -2.96 -10.73
C PRO A 69 19.94 -2.12 -9.47
N ARG A 70 19.95 -2.80 -8.31
CA ARG A 70 19.73 -2.17 -6.99
C ARG A 70 20.92 -1.31 -6.58
N PRO A 71 20.73 -0.37 -5.62
CA PRO A 71 21.85 0.33 -5.01
C PRO A 71 22.87 -0.67 -4.42
N PRO A 72 24.18 -0.37 -4.48
CA PRO A 72 25.21 -1.24 -3.92
C PRO A 72 25.08 -1.33 -2.38
N GLN A 73 25.42 -2.49 -1.82
CA GLN A 73 25.45 -2.77 -0.37
C GLN A 73 24.09 -2.61 0.35
N PRO A 74 23.04 -3.37 -0.03
CA PRO A 74 21.77 -3.34 0.67
C PRO A 74 21.93 -3.82 2.12
N LEU A 75 21.29 -3.13 3.05
CA LEU A 75 21.30 -3.44 4.49
C LEU A 75 20.31 -4.57 4.86
N VAL A 76 19.46 -4.99 3.92
CA VAL A 76 18.43 -6.02 4.10
C VAL A 76 18.52 -7.05 2.96
N LEU A 77 18.02 -8.26 3.19
CA LEU A 77 17.90 -9.28 2.15
C LEU A 77 16.92 -8.82 1.06
N VAL A 78 17.39 -8.73 -0.19
CA VAL A 78 16.56 -8.26 -1.31
C VAL A 78 16.69 -9.17 -2.52
N ASN A 79 15.55 -9.52 -3.13
CA ASN A 79 15.50 -10.27 -4.39
C ASN A 79 15.82 -9.37 -5.60
N ASP A 80 16.15 -9.98 -6.73
CA ASP A 80 16.46 -9.28 -7.98
C ASP A 80 15.33 -8.34 -8.46
N GLY A 81 15.71 -7.23 -9.09
CA GLY A 81 14.81 -6.22 -9.66
C GLY A 81 14.35 -5.11 -8.69
N SER A 82 14.79 -3.88 -8.94
CA SER A 82 14.53 -2.70 -8.08
C SER A 82 13.21 -1.97 -8.36
N TYR A 83 12.80 -1.99 -9.64
CA TYR A 83 11.78 -1.08 -10.18
C TYR A 83 10.49 -1.80 -10.58
N PRO A 84 9.29 -1.31 -10.23
CA PRO A 84 8.98 -0.30 -9.23
C PRO A 84 8.88 -0.90 -7.82
N SER A 85 8.78 -0.05 -6.80
CA SER A 85 8.62 -0.53 -5.43
C SER A 85 7.24 -1.11 -5.15
N GLY A 86 7.17 -2.44 -5.08
CA GLY A 86 5.95 -3.15 -4.68
C GLY A 86 5.47 -2.81 -3.27
N GLN A 87 6.38 -2.58 -2.31
CA GLN A 87 5.98 -2.24 -0.94
C GLN A 87 5.39 -0.82 -0.86
N VAL A 88 5.98 0.15 -1.57
CA VAL A 88 5.42 1.51 -1.64
C VAL A 88 4.09 1.51 -2.38
N PHE A 89 3.98 0.74 -3.47
CA PHE A 89 2.70 0.53 -4.16
C PHE A 89 1.62 0.01 -3.20
N THR A 90 1.92 -1.06 -2.45
CA THR A 90 0.95 -1.64 -1.50
C THR A 90 0.63 -0.70 -0.34
N ALA A 91 1.61 0.06 0.16
CA ALA A 91 1.39 1.08 1.20
C ALA A 91 0.41 2.16 0.72
N VAL A 92 0.62 2.68 -0.49
CA VAL A 92 -0.30 3.64 -1.13
C VAL A 92 -1.69 3.01 -1.33
N ALA A 93 -1.73 1.79 -1.85
CA ALA A 93 -3.00 1.10 -2.09
C ALA A 93 -3.79 0.91 -0.80
N LEU A 94 -3.13 0.51 0.29
CA LEU A 94 -3.75 0.32 1.59
C LEU A 94 -4.31 1.65 2.15
N VAL A 95 -3.55 2.74 2.08
CA VAL A 95 -4.03 4.07 2.48
C VAL A 95 -5.27 4.46 1.70
N MET A 96 -5.27 4.25 0.37
CA MET A 96 -6.39 4.59 -0.51
C MET A 96 -7.64 3.76 -0.23
N VAL A 97 -7.51 2.43 -0.12
CA VAL A 97 -8.67 1.56 0.11
C VAL A 97 -9.27 1.78 1.48
N VAL A 98 -8.46 2.00 2.52
CA VAL A 98 -8.96 2.33 3.87
C VAL A 98 -9.69 3.67 3.85
N ALA A 99 -9.14 4.67 3.15
CA ALA A 99 -9.76 5.99 3.00
C ALA A 99 -11.14 5.94 2.30
N VAL A 100 -11.36 4.95 1.45
CA VAL A 100 -12.61 4.77 0.68
C VAL A 100 -13.61 3.89 1.43
N VAL A 101 -13.15 2.82 2.08
CA VAL A 101 -14.02 1.78 2.63
C VAL A 101 -14.39 1.99 4.09
N LEU A 102 -13.45 2.52 4.89
CA LEU A 102 -13.54 2.56 6.36
C LEU A 102 -13.60 3.98 6.93
N VAL A 103 -12.92 4.94 6.31
CA VAL A 103 -12.77 6.29 6.86
C VAL A 103 -14.00 7.13 6.53
N ARG A 104 -14.57 7.75 7.57
CA ARG A 104 -15.72 8.64 7.42
C ARG A 104 -15.31 9.97 6.75
N PRO A 105 -16.21 10.62 5.98
CA PRO A 105 -15.89 11.86 5.26
C PRO A 105 -15.40 13.02 6.14
N ASP A 106 -15.92 13.11 7.37
CA ASP A 106 -15.62 14.13 8.38
C ASP A 106 -14.14 14.11 8.84
N VAL A 107 -13.54 12.94 8.96
CA VAL A 107 -12.14 12.76 9.40
C VAL A 107 -11.17 12.45 8.25
N ARG A 108 -11.67 12.34 7.02
CA ARG A 108 -10.89 11.91 5.84
C ARG A 108 -9.68 12.81 5.53
N ARG A 109 -9.78 14.11 5.82
CA ARG A 109 -8.66 15.05 5.63
C ARG A 109 -7.44 14.68 6.49
N TRP A 110 -7.67 14.24 7.73
CA TRP A 110 -6.62 13.85 8.65
C TRP A 110 -6.04 12.49 8.27
N TRP A 111 -6.88 11.61 7.73
CA TRP A 111 -6.41 10.35 7.17
C TRP A 111 -5.47 10.55 5.99
N TRP A 112 -5.76 11.51 5.09
CA TRP A 112 -4.85 11.82 3.98
C TRP A 112 -3.51 12.39 4.46
N ALA A 113 -3.51 13.24 5.49
CA ALA A 113 -2.29 13.74 6.10
C ALA A 113 -1.47 12.59 6.71
N PHE A 114 -2.11 11.73 7.49
CA PHE A 114 -1.47 10.53 8.07
C PHE A 114 -0.93 9.59 6.99
N GLY A 115 -1.74 9.29 5.97
CA GLY A 115 -1.37 8.43 4.86
C GLY A 115 -0.19 8.98 4.05
N GLY A 116 -0.16 10.29 3.83
CA GLY A 116 0.98 10.97 3.18
C GLY A 116 2.27 10.83 3.98
N VAL A 117 2.21 11.04 5.30
CA VAL A 117 3.36 10.84 6.19
C VAL A 117 3.80 9.37 6.17
N TYR A 118 2.88 8.43 6.30
CA TYR A 118 3.19 7.00 6.27
C TYR A 118 3.88 6.56 4.97
N VAL A 119 3.36 6.99 3.82
CA VAL A 119 3.99 6.70 2.51
C VAL A 119 5.37 7.33 2.42
N ALA A 120 5.54 8.59 2.85
CA ALA A 120 6.84 9.26 2.85
C ALA A 120 7.85 8.53 3.75
N THR A 121 7.45 8.10 4.94
CA THR A 121 8.30 7.32 5.86
C THR A 121 8.67 5.96 5.26
N MET A 122 7.73 5.29 4.57
CA MET A 122 8.01 4.05 3.84
C MET A 122 9.02 4.27 2.71
N MET A 123 8.86 5.33 1.91
CA MET A 123 9.81 5.67 0.85
C MET A 123 11.21 5.94 1.43
N TRP A 124 11.28 6.69 2.54
CA TRP A 124 12.53 6.97 3.23
C TRP A 124 13.22 5.69 3.74
N SER A 125 12.50 4.78 4.40
CA SER A 125 13.04 3.49 4.84
C SER A 125 13.69 2.72 3.68
N ARG A 126 13.07 2.71 2.49
CA ARG A 126 13.61 1.99 1.32
C ARG A 126 14.89 2.58 0.75
N VAL A 127 15.01 3.90 0.81
CA VAL A 127 16.22 4.60 0.38
C VAL A 127 17.32 4.45 1.43
N TRP A 128 16.98 4.56 2.72
CA TRP A 128 17.91 4.42 3.84
C TRP A 128 18.58 3.04 3.89
N LEU A 129 17.79 1.98 3.67
CA LEU A 129 18.29 0.60 3.65
C LEU A 129 19.08 0.25 2.38
N HIS A 130 19.29 1.20 1.47
CA HIS A 130 19.86 0.97 0.14
C HIS A 130 19.11 -0.11 -0.64
N ALA A 131 17.83 -0.34 -0.32
CA ALA A 131 17.02 -1.37 -0.96
C ALA A 131 16.56 -0.93 -2.35
N GLN A 132 16.24 0.36 -2.52
CA GLN A 132 15.70 0.95 -3.75
C GLN A 132 16.17 2.38 -3.96
N TRP A 133 16.19 2.81 -5.23
CA TRP A 133 16.42 4.20 -5.56
C TRP A 133 15.17 5.03 -5.24
N LEU A 134 15.36 6.31 -4.92
CA LEU A 134 14.25 7.24 -4.69
C LEU A 134 13.26 7.25 -5.87
N SER A 135 13.77 7.22 -7.11
CA SER A 135 12.92 7.16 -8.31
C SER A 135 12.06 5.91 -8.38
N ASP A 136 12.51 4.75 -7.88
CA ASP A 136 11.73 3.50 -7.85
C ASP A 136 10.55 3.62 -6.88
N THR A 137 10.78 4.32 -5.76
CA THR A 137 9.76 4.56 -4.74
C THR A 137 8.71 5.56 -5.22
N VAL A 138 9.12 6.63 -5.91
CA VAL A 138 8.22 7.62 -6.52
C VAL A 138 7.37 6.96 -7.61
N ALA A 139 7.99 6.17 -8.49
CA ALA A 139 7.28 5.43 -9.53
C ALA A 139 6.26 4.43 -8.93
N GLY A 140 6.64 3.71 -7.88
CA GLY A 140 5.74 2.83 -7.14
C GLY A 140 4.55 3.57 -6.52
N ALA A 141 4.78 4.74 -5.93
CA ALA A 141 3.72 5.57 -5.37
C ALA A 141 2.75 6.09 -6.45
N MET A 142 3.28 6.62 -7.55
CA MET A 142 2.46 7.12 -8.67
C MET A 142 1.64 5.99 -9.32
N ALA A 143 2.25 4.83 -9.55
CA ALA A 143 1.57 3.65 -10.07
C ALA A 143 0.45 3.19 -9.11
N GLY A 144 0.71 3.20 -7.80
CA GLY A 144 -0.28 2.89 -6.77
C GLY A 144 -1.47 3.85 -6.80
N ILE A 145 -1.22 5.16 -6.78
CA ILE A 145 -2.25 6.19 -6.83
C ILE A 145 -3.09 6.04 -8.10
N GLY A 146 -2.45 5.97 -9.27
CA GLY A 146 -3.14 5.85 -10.55
C GLY A 146 -4.01 4.61 -10.62
N THR A 147 -3.47 3.45 -10.23
CA THR A 147 -4.21 2.18 -10.25
C THR A 147 -5.38 2.20 -9.28
N CYS A 148 -5.20 2.72 -8.07
CA CYS A 148 -6.28 2.82 -7.08
C CYS A 148 -7.39 3.78 -7.53
N LEU A 149 -7.07 4.90 -8.19
CA LEU A 149 -8.08 5.82 -8.72
C LEU A 149 -8.91 5.16 -9.83
N LEU A 150 -8.26 4.45 -10.76
CA LEU A 150 -8.95 3.71 -11.82
C LEU A 150 -9.86 2.62 -11.25
N LEU A 151 -9.34 1.83 -10.31
CA LEU A 151 -10.12 0.78 -9.65
C LEU A 151 -11.27 1.37 -8.82
N TRP A 152 -11.05 2.46 -8.10
CA TRP A 152 -12.11 3.12 -7.35
C TRP A 152 -13.24 3.57 -8.29
N ARG A 153 -12.89 4.15 -9.45
CA ARG A 153 -13.88 4.56 -10.45
C ARG A 153 -14.64 3.37 -11.03
N ALA A 154 -13.98 2.24 -11.27
CA ALA A 154 -14.60 1.02 -11.77
C ALA A 154 -15.51 0.35 -10.72
N PHE A 155 -15.12 0.38 -9.44
CA PHE A 155 -15.85 -0.24 -8.33
C PHE A 155 -16.87 0.70 -7.66
N ALA A 156 -16.86 2.00 -7.96
CA ALA A 156 -17.79 2.99 -7.42
C ALA A 156 -19.25 2.53 -7.40
N PRO A 157 -19.86 2.02 -8.51
CA PRO A 157 -21.26 1.60 -8.48
C PRO A 157 -21.49 0.40 -7.56
N LEU A 158 -20.50 -0.48 -7.39
CA LEU A 158 -20.60 -1.64 -6.49
C LEU A 158 -20.52 -1.22 -5.02
N LEU A 159 -19.63 -0.28 -4.70
CA LEU A 159 -19.46 0.27 -3.36
C LEU A 159 -20.67 1.10 -2.94
N GLU A 160 -21.22 1.92 -3.83
CA GLU A 160 -22.44 2.71 -3.57
C GLU A 160 -23.64 1.81 -3.29
N ARG A 161 -23.85 0.75 -4.09
CA ARG A 161 -24.92 -0.23 -3.87
C ARG A 161 -24.78 -0.93 -2.51
N GLU A 162 -23.56 -1.23 -2.10
CA GLU A 162 -23.29 -1.85 -0.79
C GLU A 162 -23.54 -0.86 0.36
N ALA A 163 -23.12 0.40 0.21
CA ALA A 163 -23.36 1.46 1.19
C ALA A 163 -24.86 1.72 1.40
N VAL A 164 -25.64 1.79 0.31
CA VAL A 164 -27.10 1.96 0.38
C VAL A 164 -27.77 0.77 1.08
N ARG A 165 -27.38 -0.46 0.76
CA ARG A 165 -27.91 -1.67 1.45
C ARG A 165 -27.56 -1.69 2.93
N ALA A 166 -26.33 -1.31 3.29
CA ALA A 166 -25.91 -1.24 4.68
C ALA A 166 -26.69 -0.16 5.47
N ALA A 167 -27.02 0.96 4.84
CA ALA A 167 -27.86 2.00 5.45
C ALA A 167 -29.31 1.55 5.63
N ALA A 168 -29.89 0.86 4.64
CA ALA A 168 -31.25 0.33 4.71
C ALA A 168 -31.43 -0.70 5.85
N ASN A 169 -30.43 -1.53 6.11
CA ASN A 169 -30.46 -2.52 7.19
C ASN A 169 -30.31 -1.93 8.61
N ARG A 170 -29.97 -0.64 8.75
CA ARG A 170 -29.83 0.03 10.07
C ARG A 170 -31.10 0.73 10.56
N LEU A 171 -32.13 0.85 9.71
CA LEU A 171 -33.35 1.61 9.99
C LEU A 171 -34.50 0.73 10.53
N TRP A 172 -34.20 -0.49 10.96
CA TRP A 172 -35.09 -1.43 11.65
C TRP A 172 -34.43 -1.87 12.94
#